data_AF-A0A7H0NK22-F1
#
_entry.id   AF-A0A7H0NK22-F1
#
_cell.length_a   1.000
_cell.length_b   1.000
_cell.length_c   1.000
_cell.angle_alpha   90.00
_cell.angle_beta   90.00
_cell.angle_gamma   90.00
#
_symmetry.space_group_name_H-M   'P 1'
#
loop_
_entity.id
_entity.type
_entity.pdbx_description
1 polymer ?
#
loop_
_entity_poly.entity_id
_entity_poly.type
_entity_poly.pdbx_seq_one_letter_code
_entity_poly.pdbx_strand_id
1 'polypeptide(L)'
;MTALAPAGIRSHHGSLIIPAGAVHTTPLGYDRDSVPVGAPLPLAASAELVHRLGGCGEIVVAFEGKLGDTLLALSGVRAVLDWMRLRSVRVAVRAVGPYAGLIARTGLITQPQASAPSGWRAVIGDRTGVEAHGSETAVSLVLDPAAPPCWSSDGRTHPDLPARHYLALERRLGIRLPGTAPFAPTLATGPNNLVEELRSVGWLGGLTIAAITATSWPERKDYTAQRFIALAEHIAEAQQAQARLLLIGGNPGHGLRVTAEAPRRHVQALHIDGMPADGLVDLFPHCHLIVGNDTGLTHLAAMARGGQDRGGLPVIGLYARHSHSKWRTGLSHHHAVATNLSDRMHQGDLCPVRDAIAPNSDVHMDAFPPAALAQVGLELLNEVGR
;
A
#
# COMPACT_ATOMS: atom_id res chain seq x y z
N MET A 1 18.57 21.25 2.16
CA MET A 1 19.96 20.78 1.99
C MET A 1 19.90 19.33 1.61
N THR A 2 20.31 18.97 0.39
CA THR A 2 20.37 17.58 -0.08
C THR A 2 21.57 16.89 0.55
N ALA A 3 21.32 16.00 1.52
CA ALA A 3 22.33 15.08 1.99
C ALA A 3 22.85 14.26 0.79
N LEU A 4 24.17 14.23 0.62
CA LEU A 4 24.82 13.41 -0.41
C LEU A 4 24.47 11.94 -0.11
N ALA A 5 23.59 11.37 -0.94
CA ALA A 5 23.22 9.97 -0.80
C ALA A 5 24.46 9.09 -0.99
N PRO A 6 24.72 8.11 -0.10
CA PRO A 6 25.77 7.13 -0.32
C PRO A 6 25.55 6.42 -1.66
N ALA A 7 26.65 6.10 -2.34
CA ALA A 7 26.64 5.64 -3.73
C ALA A 7 25.62 4.51 -3.96
N GLY A 8 24.52 4.82 -4.65
CA GLY A 8 23.61 3.81 -5.23
C GLY A 8 22.14 3.81 -4.75
N ILE A 9 21.78 4.56 -3.70
CA ILE A 9 20.39 4.65 -3.21
C ILE A 9 19.89 6.09 -3.11
N ARG A 10 18.57 6.30 -3.16
CA ARG A 10 17.90 7.60 -3.02
C ARG A 10 16.67 7.50 -2.13
N SER A 11 16.43 8.54 -1.32
CA SER A 11 15.23 8.66 -0.49
C SER A 11 14.19 9.51 -1.21
N HIS A 12 12.93 9.08 -1.15
CA HIS A 12 11.78 9.75 -1.76
C HIS A 12 10.68 9.89 -0.71
N HIS A 13 10.35 11.13 -0.36
CA HIS A 13 9.24 11.40 0.56
C HIS A 13 7.90 10.96 -0.03
N GLY A 14 7.00 10.47 0.82
CA GLY A 14 5.64 10.10 0.42
C GLY A 14 4.79 11.29 -0.04
N SER A 15 5.11 12.50 0.45
CA SER A 15 4.45 13.76 0.06
C SER A 15 5.00 14.40 -1.23
N LEU A 16 6.02 13.80 -1.86
CA LEU A 16 6.64 14.37 -3.04
C LEU A 16 5.67 14.40 -4.24
N ILE A 17 5.33 15.60 -4.70
CA ILE A 17 4.60 15.80 -5.95
C ILE A 17 5.58 15.71 -7.11
N ILE A 18 5.31 14.81 -8.06
CA ILE A 18 6.19 14.56 -9.20
C ILE A 18 5.62 15.26 -10.44
N PRO A 19 6.36 16.20 -11.06
CA PRO A 19 5.91 16.89 -12.27
C PRO A 19 5.73 15.95 -13.46
N ALA A 20 4.77 16.25 -14.34
CA ALA A 20 4.45 15.44 -15.52
C ALA A 20 5.66 15.13 -16.42
N GLY A 21 6.60 16.07 -16.54
CA GLY A 21 7.81 15.92 -17.35
C GLY A 21 8.94 15.11 -16.70
N ALA A 22 8.82 14.71 -15.43
CA ALA A 22 9.87 13.97 -14.73
C ALA A 22 9.82 12.44 -14.99
N VAL A 23 8.71 11.95 -15.55
CA VAL A 23 8.41 10.53 -15.70
C VAL A 23 7.66 10.28 -17.01
N HIS A 24 7.88 9.12 -17.64
CA HIS A 24 7.04 8.68 -18.74
C HIS A 24 5.58 8.51 -18.28
N THR A 25 4.66 9.25 -18.88
CA THR A 25 3.25 9.25 -18.47
C THR A 25 2.30 9.20 -19.66
N THR A 26 1.07 8.76 -19.39
CA THR A 26 -0.07 8.88 -20.30
C THR A 26 -0.98 10.01 -19.82
N PRO A 27 -1.27 11.03 -20.65
CA PRO A 27 -2.19 12.09 -20.26
C PRO A 27 -3.59 11.55 -19.92
N LEU A 28 -4.21 12.08 -18.86
CA LEU A 28 -5.61 11.81 -18.53
C LEU A 28 -6.58 12.32 -19.58
N GLY A 29 -6.16 13.12 -20.56
CA GLY A 29 -7.03 13.62 -21.63
C GLY A 29 -8.07 14.65 -21.18
N TYR A 30 -8.02 15.10 -19.93
CA TYR A 30 -8.78 16.23 -19.39
C TYR A 30 -8.03 16.83 -18.20
N ASP A 31 -8.27 18.11 -17.95
CA ASP A 31 -7.86 18.78 -16.71
C ASP A 31 -8.85 18.37 -15.61
N ARG A 32 -8.35 17.68 -14.59
CA ARG A 32 -9.21 17.03 -13.59
C ARG A 32 -9.76 18.02 -12.59
N ASP A 33 -9.03 19.10 -12.32
CA ASP A 33 -9.41 20.15 -11.37
C ASP A 33 -10.43 21.12 -11.99
N SER A 34 -10.46 21.23 -13.32
CA SER A 34 -11.46 22.03 -14.06
C SER A 34 -12.85 21.39 -14.16
N VAL A 35 -12.97 20.07 -13.95
CA VAL A 35 -14.24 19.35 -14.10
C VAL A 35 -14.91 19.17 -12.74
N PRO A 36 -16.15 19.66 -12.53
CA PRO A 36 -16.88 19.44 -11.28
C PRO A 36 -17.17 17.97 -11.00
N VAL A 37 -17.17 17.57 -9.72
CA VAL A 37 -17.57 16.23 -9.30
C VAL A 37 -18.98 15.90 -9.81
N GLY A 38 -19.14 14.70 -10.39
CA GLY A 38 -20.38 14.22 -10.99
C GLY A 38 -20.61 14.68 -12.43
N ALA A 39 -19.84 15.65 -12.93
CA ALA A 39 -19.97 16.11 -14.32
C ALA A 39 -19.40 15.07 -15.31
N PRO A 40 -19.95 15.00 -16.53
CA PRO A 40 -19.37 14.20 -17.61
C PRO A 40 -17.94 14.64 -17.92
N LEU A 41 -17.08 13.66 -18.23
CA LEU A 41 -15.74 13.93 -18.73
C LEU A 41 -15.81 14.28 -20.23
N PRO A 42 -14.85 15.04 -20.78
CA PRO A 42 -14.72 15.25 -22.23
C PRO A 42 -14.13 14.01 -22.93
N LEU A 43 -14.53 12.81 -22.48
CA LEU A 43 -14.12 11.51 -22.97
C LEU A 43 -15.34 10.60 -23.03
N ALA A 44 -15.43 9.75 -24.05
CA ALA A 44 -16.52 8.81 -24.17
C ALA A 44 -16.48 7.78 -23.01
N ALA A 45 -17.58 7.67 -22.28
CA ALA A 45 -17.78 6.60 -21.31
C ALA A 45 -17.87 5.24 -22.03
N SER A 46 -17.48 4.17 -21.33
CA SER A 46 -17.84 2.81 -21.75
C SER A 46 -19.33 2.61 -21.50
N ALA A 47 -20.14 2.81 -22.55
CA ALA A 47 -21.60 2.68 -22.48
C ALA A 47 -22.04 1.34 -21.89
N GLU A 48 -21.36 0.26 -22.27
CA GLU A 48 -21.65 -1.08 -21.77
C GLU A 48 -21.35 -1.22 -20.28
N LEU A 49 -20.19 -0.74 -19.82
CA LEU A 49 -19.83 -0.78 -18.40
C LEU A 49 -20.83 0.02 -17.57
N VAL A 50 -21.15 1.24 -18.00
CA VAL A 50 -22.09 2.14 -17.34
C VAL A 50 -23.50 1.53 -17.27
N HIS A 51 -23.99 0.97 -18.37
CA HIS A 51 -25.30 0.34 -18.42
C HIS A 51 -25.38 -0.87 -17.49
N ARG A 52 -24.40 -1.79 -17.58
CA ARG A 52 -24.40 -3.00 -16.76
C ARG A 52 -24.21 -2.71 -15.27
N LEU A 53 -23.29 -1.82 -14.91
CA LEU A 53 -23.13 -1.39 -13.51
C LEU A 53 -24.39 -0.70 -12.99
N GLY A 54 -25.07 0.11 -13.80
CA GLY A 54 -26.32 0.77 -13.40
C GLY A 54 -27.47 -0.20 -13.07
N GLY A 55 -27.43 -1.43 -13.60
CA GLY A 55 -28.39 -2.50 -13.31
C GLY A 55 -27.95 -3.45 -12.18
N CYS A 56 -26.78 -3.24 -11.57
CA CYS A 56 -26.28 -4.09 -10.50
C CYS A 56 -26.92 -3.74 -9.15
N GLY A 57 -27.32 -4.77 -8.40
CA GLY A 57 -27.65 -4.63 -6.97
C GLY A 57 -26.77 -5.43 -6.03
N GLU A 58 -25.79 -6.18 -6.56
CA GLU A 58 -24.74 -6.83 -5.79
C GLU A 58 -23.36 -6.53 -6.38
N ILE A 59 -22.39 -6.18 -5.53
CA ILE A 59 -20.96 -6.12 -5.82
C ILE A 59 -20.24 -7.13 -4.93
N VAL A 60 -19.53 -8.05 -5.55
CA VAL A 60 -18.62 -8.98 -4.88
C VAL A 60 -17.19 -8.51 -5.10
N VAL A 61 -16.49 -8.22 -4.01
CA VAL A 61 -15.06 -7.87 -4.02
C VAL A 61 -14.27 -9.15 -3.76
N ALA A 62 -13.60 -9.68 -4.78
CA ALA A 62 -12.97 -11.00 -4.76
C ALA A 62 -11.48 -10.92 -5.11
N PHE A 63 -10.62 -10.96 -4.10
CA PHE A 63 -9.17 -11.00 -4.29
C PHE A 63 -8.60 -12.28 -3.67
N GLU A 64 -7.89 -13.05 -4.50
CA GLU A 64 -7.27 -14.34 -4.16
C GLU A 64 -5.73 -14.30 -4.31
N GLY A 65 -5.21 -13.22 -4.89
CA GLY A 65 -3.81 -13.03 -5.21
C GLY A 65 -2.97 -12.57 -4.02
N LYS A 66 -1.97 -11.73 -4.30
CA LYS A 66 -1.04 -11.24 -3.26
C LYS A 66 -1.68 -10.12 -2.45
N LEU A 67 -1.40 -10.09 -1.14
CA LEU A 67 -1.84 -9.02 -0.24
C LEU A 67 -1.49 -7.62 -0.78
N GLY A 68 -0.28 -7.42 -1.27
CA GLY A 68 0.16 -6.10 -1.76
C GLY A 68 -0.67 -5.62 -2.96
N ASP A 69 -0.83 -6.46 -3.97
CA ASP A 69 -1.63 -6.16 -5.16
C ASP A 69 -3.09 -5.87 -4.77
N THR A 70 -3.64 -6.69 -3.86
CA THR A 70 -4.99 -6.52 -3.32
C THR A 70 -5.17 -5.14 -2.69
N LEU A 71 -4.30 -4.77 -1.73
CA LEU A 71 -4.40 -3.51 -0.99
C LEU A 71 -4.34 -2.29 -1.90
N LEU A 72 -3.43 -2.29 -2.88
CA LEU A 72 -3.26 -1.19 -3.83
C LEU A 72 -4.45 -1.08 -4.82
N ALA A 73 -5.04 -2.21 -5.19
CA ALA A 73 -6.21 -2.29 -6.07
C ALA A 73 -7.51 -1.81 -5.41
N LEU A 74 -7.60 -1.69 -4.08
CA LEU A 74 -8.83 -1.25 -3.39
C LEU A 74 -9.30 0.16 -3.79
N SER A 75 -8.40 1.00 -4.30
CA SER A 75 -8.74 2.28 -4.95
C SER A 75 -9.67 2.11 -6.16
N GLY A 76 -9.53 1.01 -6.92
CA GLY A 76 -10.44 0.69 -8.02
C GLY A 76 -11.82 0.28 -7.52
N VAL A 77 -11.89 -0.47 -6.42
CA VAL A 77 -13.16 -0.77 -5.73
C VAL A 77 -13.81 0.54 -5.26
N ARG A 78 -13.03 1.42 -4.61
CA ARG A 78 -13.49 2.76 -4.20
C ARG A 78 -14.06 3.55 -5.37
N ALA A 79 -13.40 3.56 -6.54
CA ALA A 79 -13.89 4.29 -7.71
C ALA A 79 -15.28 3.82 -8.17
N VAL A 80 -15.52 2.49 -8.20
CA VAL A 80 -16.85 1.95 -8.54
C VAL A 80 -17.88 2.32 -7.48
N LEU A 81 -17.55 2.21 -6.20
CA LEU A 81 -18.48 2.55 -5.12
C LEU A 81 -18.81 4.04 -5.08
N ASP A 82 -17.82 4.90 -5.32
CA ASP A 82 -18.01 6.34 -5.47
C ASP A 82 -18.96 6.67 -6.62
N TRP A 83 -18.81 5.99 -7.77
CA TRP A 83 -19.71 6.13 -8.92
C TRP A 83 -21.14 5.73 -8.57
N MET A 84 -21.33 4.58 -7.90
CA MET A 84 -22.64 4.11 -7.44
C MET A 84 -23.30 5.14 -6.51
N ARG A 85 -22.54 5.69 -5.55
CA ARG A 85 -23.03 6.72 -4.62
C ARG A 85 -23.46 8.00 -5.34
N LEU A 86 -22.65 8.50 -6.29
CA LEU A 86 -22.99 9.69 -7.08
C LEU A 86 -24.30 9.49 -7.88
N ARG A 87 -24.57 8.25 -8.30
CA ARG A 87 -25.78 7.89 -9.05
C ARG A 87 -26.94 7.45 -8.16
N SER A 88 -26.77 7.50 -6.83
CA SER A 88 -27.75 7.04 -5.85
C SER A 88 -28.20 5.57 -6.06
N VAL A 89 -27.32 4.75 -6.64
CA VAL A 89 -27.57 3.31 -6.84
C VAL A 89 -27.31 2.59 -5.52
N ARG A 90 -28.32 1.90 -5.01
CA ARG A 90 -28.18 1.06 -3.81
C ARG A 90 -27.66 -0.31 -4.21
N VAL A 91 -26.51 -0.68 -3.68
CA VAL A 91 -25.86 -1.96 -3.98
C VAL A 91 -25.47 -2.66 -2.68
N ALA A 92 -25.74 -3.95 -2.58
CA ALA A 92 -25.15 -4.79 -1.54
C ALA A 92 -23.68 -5.03 -1.90
N VAL A 93 -22.76 -4.79 -0.98
CA VAL A 93 -21.33 -5.03 -1.20
C VAL A 93 -20.86 -6.10 -0.22
N ARG A 94 -20.18 -7.13 -0.71
CA ARG A 94 -19.51 -8.12 0.14
C ARG A 94 -18.11 -8.41 -0.35
N ALA A 95 -17.19 -8.61 0.57
CA ALA A 95 -15.86 -9.12 0.26
C ALA A 95 -15.81 -10.64 0.45
N VAL A 96 -15.06 -11.32 -0.40
CA VAL A 96 -14.77 -12.76 -0.33
C VAL A 96 -13.27 -13.00 -0.49
N GLY A 97 -12.84 -14.22 -0.21
CA GLY A 97 -11.43 -14.62 -0.29
C GLY A 97 -10.63 -14.34 0.99
N PRO A 98 -9.32 -14.61 0.98
CA PRO A 98 -8.45 -14.58 2.16
C PRO A 98 -8.33 -13.21 2.82
N TYR A 99 -8.60 -12.13 2.09
CA TYR A 99 -8.46 -10.75 2.58
C TYR A 99 -9.79 -10.07 2.92
N ALA A 100 -10.91 -10.80 2.91
CA ALA A 100 -12.23 -10.22 3.16
C ALA A 100 -12.33 -9.44 4.48
N GLY A 101 -11.73 -9.96 5.56
CA GLY A 101 -11.67 -9.30 6.86
C GLY A 101 -10.92 -7.95 6.82
N LEU A 102 -9.80 -7.89 6.09
CA LEU A 102 -9.06 -6.63 5.89
C LEU A 102 -9.86 -5.62 5.06
N ILE A 103 -10.52 -6.08 3.99
CA ILE A 103 -11.32 -5.23 3.12
C ILE A 103 -12.47 -4.60 3.92
N ALA A 104 -13.11 -5.34 4.83
CA ALA A 104 -14.15 -4.81 5.70
C ALA A 104 -13.66 -3.63 6.57
N ARG A 105 -12.39 -3.64 7.00
CA ARG A 105 -11.79 -2.58 7.83
C ARG A 105 -11.49 -1.29 7.08
N THR A 106 -11.64 -1.27 5.76
CA THR A 106 -11.41 -0.07 4.93
C THR A 106 -12.52 0.96 5.03
N GLY A 107 -13.69 0.56 5.56
CA GLY A 107 -14.90 1.37 5.52
C GLY A 107 -15.48 1.55 4.11
N LEU A 108 -14.98 0.82 3.10
CA LEU A 108 -15.59 0.83 1.76
C LEU A 108 -16.93 0.09 1.75
N ILE A 109 -17.10 -0.91 2.62
CA ILE A 109 -18.31 -1.71 2.78
C ILE A 109 -19.09 -1.16 3.99
N THR A 110 -20.09 -0.31 3.73
CA THR A 110 -20.80 0.42 4.80
C THR A 110 -22.26 -0.01 5.01
N GLN A 111 -22.81 -0.87 4.17
CA GLN A 111 -24.21 -1.30 4.28
C GLN A 111 -24.31 -2.75 4.76
N PRO A 112 -25.27 -3.08 5.65
CA PRO A 112 -25.56 -4.46 5.99
C PRO A 112 -25.96 -5.23 4.72
N GLN A 113 -25.61 -6.52 4.64
CA GLN A 113 -26.05 -7.41 3.56
C GLN A 113 -27.57 -7.28 3.41
N ALA A 114 -28.02 -6.74 2.28
CA ALA A 114 -29.45 -6.66 1.98
C ALA A 114 -30.05 -8.06 1.99
N SER A 115 -31.23 -8.21 2.58
CA SER A 115 -32.05 -9.41 2.50
C SER A 115 -32.50 -9.59 1.05
N ALA A 116 -31.83 -10.50 0.35
CA ALA A 116 -31.93 -10.82 -1.08
C ALA A 116 -31.38 -9.74 -2.04
N PRO A 117 -30.26 -10.00 -2.75
CA PRO A 117 -29.83 -9.11 -3.83
C PRO A 117 -30.89 -9.09 -4.93
N SER A 118 -31.27 -7.88 -5.37
CA SER A 118 -32.09 -7.67 -6.56
C SER A 118 -31.21 -7.12 -7.69
N GLY A 119 -31.47 -7.51 -8.94
CA GLY A 119 -30.69 -7.03 -10.08
C GLY A 119 -29.42 -7.85 -10.37
N TRP A 120 -28.54 -7.29 -11.21
CA TRP A 120 -27.34 -7.99 -11.67
C TRP A 120 -26.22 -8.01 -10.63
N ARG A 121 -25.31 -8.98 -10.77
CA ARG A 121 -24.08 -9.07 -9.97
C ARG A 121 -22.89 -8.51 -10.73
N ALA A 122 -22.10 -7.68 -10.07
CA ALA A 122 -20.75 -7.31 -10.49
C ALA A 122 -19.70 -8.00 -9.61
N VAL A 123 -18.58 -8.44 -10.20
CA VAL A 123 -17.39 -8.90 -9.47
C VAL A 123 -16.23 -7.98 -9.78
N ILE A 124 -15.53 -7.53 -8.73
CA ILE A 124 -14.33 -6.69 -8.81
C ILE A 124 -13.22 -7.42 -8.07
N GLY A 125 -12.07 -7.61 -8.70
CA GLY A 125 -11.03 -8.46 -8.11
C GLY A 125 -9.76 -8.55 -8.93
N ASP A 126 -8.85 -9.40 -8.50
CA ASP A 126 -7.79 -9.91 -9.38
C ASP A 126 -8.36 -10.96 -10.36
N ARG A 127 -7.52 -11.45 -11.27
CA ARG A 127 -7.94 -12.41 -12.30
C ARG A 127 -8.54 -13.68 -11.68
N THR A 128 -7.87 -14.24 -10.68
CA THR A 128 -8.28 -15.50 -10.03
C THR A 128 -9.62 -15.33 -9.30
N GLY A 129 -9.80 -14.25 -8.54
CA GLY A 129 -11.06 -13.97 -7.86
C GLY A 129 -12.21 -13.68 -8.82
N VAL A 130 -11.95 -12.96 -9.92
CA VAL A 130 -12.95 -12.73 -10.97
C VAL A 130 -13.35 -14.04 -11.67
N GLU A 131 -12.41 -14.92 -11.98
CA GLU A 131 -12.69 -16.22 -12.59
C GLU A 131 -13.50 -17.13 -11.66
N ALA A 132 -13.14 -17.19 -10.37
CA ALA A 132 -13.81 -18.02 -9.37
C ALA A 132 -15.28 -17.60 -9.09
N HIS A 133 -15.62 -16.34 -9.30
CA HIS A 133 -16.94 -15.79 -8.99
C HIS A 133 -17.70 -15.22 -10.20
N GLY A 134 -17.13 -15.32 -11.39
CA GLY A 134 -17.57 -14.60 -12.59
C GLY A 134 -18.66 -15.27 -13.44
N SER A 135 -18.92 -16.57 -13.24
CA SER A 135 -19.75 -17.40 -14.14
C SER A 135 -21.20 -16.93 -14.34
N GLU A 136 -21.74 -16.12 -13.42
CA GLU A 136 -23.12 -15.61 -13.46
C GLU A 136 -23.18 -14.07 -13.31
N THR A 137 -22.10 -13.37 -13.66
CA THR A 137 -21.98 -11.93 -13.44
C THR A 137 -22.30 -11.13 -14.69
N ALA A 138 -22.97 -9.99 -14.53
CA ALA A 138 -23.15 -9.05 -15.63
C ALA A 138 -21.87 -8.24 -15.88
N VAL A 139 -21.09 -7.96 -14.83
CA VAL A 139 -19.86 -7.16 -14.91
C VAL A 139 -18.73 -7.86 -14.19
N SER A 140 -17.59 -7.98 -14.88
CA SER A 140 -16.32 -8.45 -14.33
C SER A 140 -15.27 -7.37 -14.49
N LEU A 141 -14.71 -6.90 -13.38
CA LEU A 141 -13.65 -5.89 -13.35
C LEU A 141 -12.38 -6.48 -12.74
N VAL A 142 -11.44 -6.82 -13.62
CA VAL A 142 -10.10 -7.26 -13.22
C VAL A 142 -9.23 -6.04 -12.94
N LEU A 143 -8.70 -5.95 -11.73
CA LEU A 143 -7.76 -4.94 -11.29
C LEU A 143 -6.35 -5.51 -11.36
N ASP A 144 -5.81 -5.53 -12.58
CA ASP A 144 -4.46 -6.00 -12.87
C ASP A 144 -3.42 -4.90 -12.57
N PRO A 145 -2.47 -5.10 -11.65
CA PRO A 145 -1.46 -4.10 -11.32
C PRO A 145 -0.50 -3.79 -12.48
N ALA A 146 -0.40 -4.66 -13.49
CA ALA A 146 0.42 -4.43 -14.68
C ALA A 146 -0.26 -3.49 -15.68
N ALA A 147 -1.60 -3.44 -15.70
CA ALA A 147 -2.36 -2.82 -16.79
C ALA A 147 -2.36 -1.27 -16.81
N PRO A 148 -2.64 -0.54 -15.72
CA PRO A 148 -2.85 0.90 -15.82
C PRO A 148 -1.50 1.65 -15.94
N PRO A 149 -1.39 2.61 -16.87
CA PRO A 149 -0.18 3.41 -17.04
C PRO A 149 -0.02 4.43 -15.92
N CYS A 150 1.17 5.04 -15.83
CA CYS A 150 1.36 6.25 -15.02
C CYS A 150 0.56 7.39 -15.66
N TRP A 151 -0.46 7.91 -14.97
CA TRP A 151 -1.26 9.01 -15.51
C TRP A 151 -0.60 10.36 -15.29
N SER A 152 -0.96 11.35 -16.10
CA SER A 152 -0.68 12.75 -15.82
C SER A 152 -1.89 13.66 -16.06
N SER A 153 -2.12 14.61 -15.15
CA SER A 153 -3.04 15.74 -15.29
C SER A 153 -2.51 16.93 -14.54
N ASP A 154 -2.90 18.14 -14.96
CA ASP A 154 -2.70 19.36 -14.18
C ASP A 154 -1.22 19.62 -13.85
N GLY A 155 -0.35 19.26 -14.80
CA GLY A 155 1.12 19.36 -14.68
C GLY A 155 1.77 18.33 -13.74
N ARG A 156 1.00 17.39 -13.18
CA ARG A 156 1.44 16.41 -12.18
C ARG A 156 1.29 14.98 -12.71
N THR A 157 2.09 14.08 -12.16
CA THR A 157 1.97 12.63 -12.38
C THR A 157 1.18 11.97 -11.25
N HIS A 158 0.57 10.84 -11.58
CA HIS A 158 -0.13 9.95 -10.65
C HIS A 158 0.51 8.56 -10.74
N PRO A 159 1.73 8.40 -10.18
CA PRO A 159 2.52 7.22 -10.44
C PRO A 159 2.17 6.05 -9.53
N ASP A 160 1.55 6.27 -8.38
CA ASP A 160 1.16 5.22 -7.44
C ASP A 160 -0.01 4.39 -7.96
N LEU A 161 0.06 3.08 -7.72
CA LEU A 161 -0.93 2.14 -8.24
C LEU A 161 -2.38 2.46 -7.81
N PRO A 162 -2.63 2.97 -6.58
CA PRO A 162 -3.96 3.43 -6.20
C PRO A 162 -4.53 4.53 -7.12
N ALA A 163 -3.76 5.57 -7.41
CA ALA A 163 -4.19 6.62 -8.34
C ALA A 163 -4.42 6.06 -9.75
N ARG A 164 -3.56 5.14 -10.19
CA ARG A 164 -3.69 4.48 -11.51
C ARG A 164 -5.01 3.75 -11.69
N HIS A 165 -5.41 2.93 -10.71
CA HIS A 165 -6.68 2.20 -10.77
C HIS A 165 -7.88 3.15 -10.67
N TYR A 166 -7.85 4.12 -9.75
CA TYR A 166 -8.96 5.05 -9.56
C TYR A 166 -9.23 5.86 -10.84
N LEU A 167 -8.19 6.47 -11.40
CA LEU A 167 -8.30 7.32 -12.59
C LEU A 167 -8.62 6.54 -13.87
N ALA A 168 -8.14 5.29 -13.97
CA ALA A 168 -8.52 4.41 -15.08
C ALA A 168 -10.02 4.12 -15.09
N LEU A 169 -10.64 3.92 -13.91
CA LEU A 169 -12.07 3.71 -13.79
C LEU A 169 -12.86 5.02 -13.95
N GLU A 170 -12.39 6.14 -13.40
CA GLU A 170 -12.98 7.47 -13.63
C GLU A 170 -13.12 7.75 -15.15
N ARG A 171 -12.04 7.52 -15.91
CA ARG A 171 -12.04 7.62 -17.38
C ARG A 171 -13.05 6.68 -18.04
N ARG A 172 -13.08 5.40 -17.67
CA ARG A 172 -13.98 4.40 -18.27
C ARG A 172 -15.45 4.65 -17.94
N LEU A 173 -15.75 5.19 -16.77
CA LEU A 173 -17.09 5.55 -16.32
C LEU A 173 -17.55 6.90 -16.91
N GLY A 174 -16.63 7.71 -17.40
CA GLY A 174 -16.90 8.95 -18.15
C GLY A 174 -17.50 10.07 -17.32
N ILE A 175 -17.36 10.02 -16.00
CA ILE A 175 -17.75 11.10 -15.08
C ILE A 175 -16.61 11.40 -14.12
N ARG A 176 -16.56 12.63 -13.61
CA ARG A 176 -15.64 13.01 -12.55
C ARG A 176 -16.10 12.43 -11.21
N LEU A 177 -15.31 11.53 -10.62
CA LEU A 177 -15.62 10.89 -9.34
C LEU A 177 -15.27 11.81 -8.15
N PRO A 178 -15.74 11.60 -6.92
CA PRO A 178 -15.50 12.53 -5.81
C PRO A 178 -14.08 12.42 -5.20
N GLY A 179 -13.36 11.33 -5.44
CA GLY A 179 -12.07 11.06 -4.81
C GLY A 179 -10.98 12.07 -5.19
N THR A 180 -10.10 12.35 -4.25
CA THR A 180 -8.86 13.10 -4.44
C THR A 180 -7.69 12.26 -3.94
N ALA A 181 -6.48 12.53 -4.45
CA ALA A 181 -5.29 11.87 -3.94
C ALA A 181 -5.07 12.23 -2.45
N PRO A 182 -4.60 11.28 -1.61
CA PRO A 182 -4.33 9.88 -1.94
C PRO A 182 -5.61 9.04 -2.12
N PHE A 183 -5.60 8.16 -3.13
CA PHE A 183 -6.77 7.33 -3.47
C PHE A 183 -6.85 6.04 -2.66
N ALA A 184 -5.74 5.57 -2.09
CA ALA A 184 -5.72 4.39 -1.24
C ALA A 184 -6.66 4.57 -0.03
N PRO A 185 -7.50 3.57 0.29
CA PRO A 185 -8.24 3.59 1.54
C PRO A 185 -7.29 3.38 2.72
N THR A 186 -7.79 3.70 3.91
CA THR A 186 -7.09 3.42 5.18
C THR A 186 -7.82 2.33 5.94
N LEU A 187 -7.11 1.60 6.79
CA LEU A 187 -7.64 0.51 7.59
C LEU A 187 -7.87 0.97 9.03
N ALA A 188 -9.10 0.83 9.50
CA ALA A 188 -9.47 1.13 10.89
C ALA A 188 -8.83 0.09 11.83
N THR A 189 -8.31 0.54 12.98
CA THR A 189 -7.84 -0.30 14.09
C THR A 189 -9.00 -0.86 14.92
N GLY A 190 -8.74 -1.97 15.60
CA GLY A 190 -9.63 -2.60 16.56
C GLY A 190 -8.87 -3.10 17.79
N PRO A 191 -9.59 -3.64 18.79
CA PRO A 191 -8.97 -4.27 19.96
C PRO A 191 -8.18 -5.51 19.55
N ASN A 192 -6.97 -5.66 20.12
CA ASN A 192 -6.09 -6.78 19.82
C ASN A 192 -5.35 -7.23 21.09
N ASN A 193 -5.54 -8.49 21.49
CA ASN A 193 -4.97 -9.03 22.74
C ASN A 193 -3.44 -9.00 22.75
N LEU A 194 -2.79 -9.30 21.62
CA LEU A 194 -1.32 -9.29 21.55
C LEU A 194 -0.79 -7.86 21.70
N VAL A 195 -1.47 -6.88 21.12
CA VAL A 195 -1.10 -5.46 21.27
C VAL A 195 -1.20 -5.03 22.73
N GLU A 196 -2.27 -5.42 23.43
CA GLU A 196 -2.42 -5.14 24.87
C GLU A 196 -1.35 -5.86 25.71
N GLU A 197 -1.04 -7.11 25.39
CA GLU A 197 0.02 -7.86 26.05
C GLU A 197 1.38 -7.17 25.87
N LEU A 198 1.78 -6.89 24.63
CA LEU A 198 3.03 -6.19 24.31
C LEU A 198 3.12 -4.82 24.99
N ARG A 199 1.99 -4.11 25.12
CA ARG A 199 1.93 -2.86 25.87
C ARG A 199 2.18 -3.09 27.36
N SER A 200 1.53 -4.09 27.96
CA SER A 200 1.62 -4.39 29.40
C SER A 200 3.04 -4.77 29.84
N VAL A 201 3.79 -5.47 28.98
CA VAL A 201 5.20 -5.83 29.21
C VAL A 201 6.19 -4.80 28.68
N GLY A 202 5.70 -3.64 28.24
CA GLY A 202 6.53 -2.48 27.89
C GLY A 202 7.24 -2.53 26.53
N TRP A 203 6.85 -3.41 25.61
CA TRP A 203 7.38 -3.50 24.23
C TRP A 203 6.87 -2.37 23.31
N LEU A 204 5.74 -1.75 23.67
CA LEU A 204 5.14 -0.64 22.92
C LEU A 204 5.33 0.72 23.64
N GLY A 205 6.32 0.83 24.52
CA GLY A 205 6.72 2.09 25.16
C GLY A 205 8.04 2.64 24.61
N GLY A 206 8.28 3.95 24.68
CA GLY A 206 9.51 4.57 24.17
C GLY A 206 9.72 4.38 22.66
N LEU A 207 10.95 4.41 22.18
CA LEU A 207 11.26 4.23 20.75
C LEU A 207 10.97 2.79 20.30
N THR A 208 9.83 2.59 19.63
CA THR A 208 9.44 1.29 19.01
C THR A 208 9.56 1.36 17.50
N ILE A 209 10.28 0.43 16.89
CA ILE A 209 10.48 0.33 15.44
C ILE A 209 9.93 -1.02 14.98
N ALA A 210 9.14 -1.07 13.92
CA ALA A 210 8.79 -2.32 13.25
C ALA A 210 9.62 -2.51 11.97
N ALA A 211 10.19 -3.69 11.81
CA ALA A 211 10.98 -4.09 10.66
C ALA A 211 10.32 -5.28 9.97
N ILE A 212 9.88 -5.12 8.72
CA ILE A 212 9.17 -6.15 7.97
C ILE A 212 10.18 -6.98 7.19
N THR A 213 10.46 -8.17 7.71
CA THR A 213 11.37 -9.16 7.10
C THR A 213 10.62 -10.10 6.15
N ALA A 214 9.31 -10.30 6.37
CA ALA A 214 8.48 -11.17 5.54
C ALA A 214 8.50 -10.76 4.06
N THR A 215 8.90 -11.67 3.18
CA THR A 215 8.89 -11.46 1.73
C THR A 215 8.54 -12.73 0.97
N SER A 216 7.88 -12.57 -0.18
CA SER A 216 7.54 -13.69 -1.07
C SER A 216 8.74 -14.20 -1.89
N TRP A 217 9.86 -13.47 -1.92
CA TRP A 217 11.11 -13.87 -2.58
C TRP A 217 12.33 -13.57 -1.70
N PRO A 218 12.60 -14.39 -0.67
CA PRO A 218 13.68 -14.17 0.28
C PRO A 218 15.05 -13.98 -0.38
N GLU A 219 15.39 -14.81 -1.36
CA GLU A 219 16.68 -14.78 -2.07
C GLU A 219 17.02 -13.43 -2.74
N ARG A 220 16.02 -12.57 -2.97
CA ARG A 220 16.20 -11.30 -3.71
C ARG A 220 15.67 -10.07 -3.00
N LYS A 221 14.72 -10.24 -2.08
CA LYS A 221 14.02 -9.15 -1.41
C LYS A 221 14.22 -9.12 0.09
N ASP A 222 14.94 -10.09 0.68
CA ASP A 222 15.18 -10.09 2.11
C ASP A 222 16.32 -9.13 2.48
N TYR A 223 15.99 -8.09 3.26
CA TYR A 223 16.99 -7.21 3.87
C TYR A 223 17.63 -7.84 5.12
N THR A 224 17.16 -8.99 5.59
CA THR A 224 17.62 -9.74 6.76
C THR A 224 17.39 -9.05 8.10
N ALA A 225 17.12 -9.86 9.13
CA ALA A 225 16.94 -9.38 10.50
C ALA A 225 18.19 -8.66 11.02
N GLN A 226 19.40 -9.15 10.71
CA GLN A 226 20.64 -8.56 11.22
C GLN A 226 20.86 -7.12 10.73
N ARG A 227 20.50 -6.81 9.47
CA ARG A 227 20.64 -5.45 8.95
C ARG A 227 19.60 -4.51 9.53
N PHE A 228 18.37 -4.99 9.79
CA PHE A 228 17.37 -4.21 10.53
C PHE A 228 17.78 -3.95 11.99
N ILE A 229 18.41 -4.92 12.65
CA ILE A 229 18.98 -4.71 14.00
C ILE A 229 20.07 -3.64 13.95
N ALA A 230 21.00 -3.71 13.00
CA ALA A 230 22.05 -2.70 12.84
C ALA A 230 21.48 -1.30 12.53
N LEU A 231 20.43 -1.22 11.72
CA LEU A 231 19.70 0.03 11.48
C LEU A 231 19.12 0.59 12.78
N ALA A 232 18.45 -0.26 13.57
CA ALA A 232 17.85 0.15 14.84
C ALA A 232 18.92 0.59 15.86
N GLU A 233 20.09 -0.07 15.88
CA GLU A 233 21.23 0.34 16.71
C GLU A 233 21.70 1.75 16.36
N HIS A 234 21.86 2.07 15.08
CA HIS A 234 22.24 3.42 14.65
C HIS A 234 21.20 4.50 15.04
N ILE A 235 19.90 4.20 14.92
CA ILE A 235 18.84 5.14 15.34
C ILE A 235 18.86 5.32 16.86
N ALA A 236 18.97 4.22 17.62
CA ALA A 236 19.01 4.23 19.08
C ALA A 236 20.21 5.01 19.63
N GLU A 237 21.40 4.80 19.05
CA GLU A 237 22.64 5.53 19.37
C GLU A 237 22.48 7.04 19.12
N ALA A 238 21.93 7.43 17.95
CA ALA A 238 21.74 8.83 17.61
C ALA A 238 20.71 9.54 18.50
N GLN A 239 19.67 8.84 18.93
CA GLN A 239 18.63 9.35 19.84
C GLN A 239 19.01 9.23 21.32
N GLN A 240 20.17 8.64 21.64
CA GLN A 240 20.59 8.34 23.02
C GLN A 240 19.52 7.58 23.82
N ALA A 241 18.83 6.65 23.17
CA ALA A 241 17.66 5.95 23.70
C ALA A 241 17.78 4.43 23.55
N GLN A 242 16.96 3.68 24.30
CA GLN A 242 16.76 2.25 24.05
C GLN A 242 15.66 2.08 22.99
N ALA A 243 15.94 1.27 21.96
CA ALA A 243 14.98 0.92 20.93
C ALA A 243 14.41 -0.48 21.12
N ARG A 244 13.10 -0.60 20.92
CA ARG A 244 12.38 -1.88 20.82
C ARG A 244 12.11 -2.17 19.36
N LEU A 245 12.75 -3.20 18.82
CA LEU A 245 12.62 -3.62 17.43
C LEU A 245 11.66 -4.81 17.32
N LEU A 246 10.55 -4.63 16.62
CA LEU A 246 9.62 -5.70 16.27
C LEU A 246 9.97 -6.22 14.87
N LEU A 247 10.53 -7.42 14.79
CA LEU A 247 10.87 -8.09 13.53
C LEU A 247 9.64 -8.88 13.06
N ILE A 248 8.96 -8.39 12.03
CA ILE A 248 7.71 -8.94 11.50
C ILE A 248 8.02 -9.91 10.36
N GLY A 249 7.96 -11.22 10.66
CA GLY A 249 8.29 -12.29 9.72
C GLY A 249 7.07 -12.99 9.12
N GLY A 250 7.35 -13.86 8.15
CA GLY A 250 6.32 -14.64 7.45
C GLY A 250 5.72 -15.74 8.31
N ASN A 251 4.70 -16.45 7.82
CA ASN A 251 4.15 -17.61 8.51
C ASN A 251 5.00 -18.86 8.23
N PRO A 252 5.66 -19.47 9.24
CA PRO A 252 6.44 -20.69 9.05
C PRO A 252 5.59 -21.96 8.98
N GLY A 253 4.25 -21.85 8.92
CA GLY A 253 3.32 -22.98 8.87
C GLY A 253 2.87 -23.50 10.24
N HIS A 254 3.34 -22.89 11.33
CA HIS A 254 3.06 -23.31 12.72
C HIS A 254 2.21 -22.30 13.52
N GLY A 255 1.62 -21.30 12.84
CA GLY A 255 0.85 -20.23 13.49
C GLY A 255 1.75 -19.10 14.02
N LEU A 256 1.17 -18.24 14.87
CA LEU A 256 1.87 -17.10 15.47
C LEU A 256 3.00 -17.60 16.39
N ARG A 257 4.22 -17.10 16.17
CA ARG A 257 5.38 -17.34 17.03
C ARG A 257 5.98 -16.00 17.45
N VAL A 258 6.20 -15.86 18.75
CA VAL A 258 6.85 -14.69 19.35
C VAL A 258 8.13 -15.14 20.05
N THR A 259 9.29 -14.62 19.63
CA THR A 259 10.58 -14.98 20.23
C THR A 259 11.49 -13.76 20.38
N ALA A 260 12.03 -13.56 21.57
CA ALA A 260 13.00 -12.50 21.82
C ALA A 260 14.39 -12.92 21.32
N GLU A 261 15.13 -11.98 20.71
CA GLU A 261 16.57 -12.15 20.52
C GLU A 261 17.34 -11.73 21.78
N ALA A 262 18.58 -12.22 21.90
CA ALA A 262 19.50 -11.71 22.90
C ALA A 262 19.69 -10.19 22.70
N PRO A 263 19.57 -9.36 23.76
CA PRO A 263 19.75 -7.91 23.63
C PRO A 263 21.12 -7.57 23.04
N ARG A 264 21.17 -6.56 22.16
CA ARG A 264 22.41 -6.06 21.55
C ARG A 264 22.48 -4.56 21.70
N ARG A 265 23.55 -4.06 22.32
CA ARG A 265 23.78 -2.62 22.57
C ARG A 265 22.53 -1.93 23.15
N HIS A 266 21.95 -0.99 22.40
CA HIS A 266 20.78 -0.19 22.74
C HIS A 266 19.47 -0.73 22.15
N VAL A 267 19.45 -1.98 21.68
CA VAL A 267 18.31 -2.60 20.99
C VAL A 267 17.88 -3.90 21.68
N GLN A 268 16.58 -3.98 21.94
CA GLN A 268 15.88 -5.22 22.27
C GLN A 268 15.04 -5.62 21.06
N ALA A 269 15.21 -6.84 20.55
CA ALA A 269 14.50 -7.31 19.37
C ALA A 269 13.54 -8.46 19.70
N LEU A 270 12.35 -8.40 19.11
CA LEU A 270 11.29 -9.39 19.23
C LEU A 270 10.84 -9.83 17.84
N HIS A 271 11.01 -11.12 17.51
CA HIS A 271 10.41 -11.71 16.31
C HIS A 271 8.93 -11.98 16.56
N ILE A 272 8.11 -11.54 15.61
CA ILE A 272 6.68 -11.80 15.54
C ILE A 272 6.42 -12.42 14.17
N ASP A 273 6.46 -13.75 14.12
CA ASP A 273 6.30 -14.54 12.90
C ASP A 273 4.88 -15.06 12.75
N GLY A 274 4.34 -15.04 11.53
CA GLY A 274 3.05 -15.62 11.23
C GLY A 274 1.84 -14.90 11.83
N MET A 275 2.01 -13.65 12.29
CA MET A 275 0.90 -12.82 12.74
C MET A 275 -0.09 -12.59 11.59
N PRO A 276 -1.39 -12.88 11.80
CA PRO A 276 -2.42 -12.54 10.82
C PRO A 276 -2.38 -11.06 10.44
N ALA A 277 -2.62 -10.76 9.15
CA ALA A 277 -2.49 -9.41 8.62
C ALA A 277 -3.49 -8.44 9.26
N ASP A 278 -4.70 -8.87 9.59
CA ASP A 278 -5.65 -8.09 10.39
C ASP A 278 -5.06 -7.72 11.75
N GLY A 279 -4.41 -8.65 12.45
CA GLY A 279 -3.74 -8.35 13.70
C GLY A 279 -2.60 -7.32 13.55
N LEU A 280 -1.86 -7.36 12.44
CA LEU A 280 -0.79 -6.40 12.18
C LEU A 280 -1.31 -4.97 11.95
N VAL A 281 -2.53 -4.80 11.43
CA VAL A 281 -3.17 -3.47 11.33
C VAL A 281 -3.34 -2.83 12.71
N ASP A 282 -3.54 -3.63 13.76
CA ASP A 282 -3.67 -3.13 15.13
C ASP A 282 -2.31 -2.84 15.77
N LEU A 283 -1.26 -3.56 15.38
CA LEU A 283 0.08 -3.40 15.93
C LEU A 283 0.83 -2.19 15.36
N PHE A 284 0.83 -2.03 14.04
CA PHE A 284 1.64 -1.02 13.35
C PHE A 284 1.43 0.42 13.87
N PRO A 285 0.20 0.85 14.20
CA PRO A 285 -0.03 2.19 14.72
C PRO A 285 0.60 2.50 16.09
N HIS A 286 1.18 1.51 16.77
CA HIS A 286 1.93 1.68 18.01
C HIS A 286 3.44 1.83 17.81
N CYS A 287 3.92 1.76 16.57
CA CYS A 287 5.34 1.95 16.25
C CYS A 287 5.63 3.43 15.93
N HIS A 288 6.88 3.87 16.13
CA HIS A 288 7.32 5.22 15.80
C HIS A 288 7.86 5.31 14.37
N LEU A 289 8.42 4.20 13.88
CA LEU A 289 8.94 4.04 12.53
C LEU A 289 8.68 2.62 12.07
N ILE A 290 8.32 2.46 10.80
CA ILE A 290 8.20 1.15 10.17
C ILE A 290 9.10 1.12 8.93
N VAL A 291 9.93 0.09 8.80
CA VAL A 291 10.81 -0.09 7.64
C VAL A 291 10.59 -1.50 7.10
N GLY A 292 10.42 -1.64 5.80
CA GLY A 292 10.09 -2.92 5.21
C GLY A 292 10.52 -3.07 3.77
N ASN A 293 10.69 -4.32 3.36
CA ASN A 293 10.85 -4.67 1.95
C ASN A 293 9.61 -4.26 1.14
N ASP A 294 9.74 -4.12 -0.18
CA ASP A 294 8.59 -3.95 -1.09
C ASP A 294 7.69 -5.22 -1.08
N THR A 295 6.75 -5.25 -0.12
CA THR A 295 5.83 -6.36 0.15
C THR A 295 4.48 -5.85 0.64
N GLY A 296 3.47 -6.73 0.61
CA GLY A 296 2.12 -6.38 1.05
C GLY A 296 2.02 -5.93 2.50
N LEU A 297 2.88 -6.43 3.40
CA LEU A 297 2.88 -6.00 4.80
C LEU A 297 3.37 -4.55 4.96
N THR A 298 4.29 -4.08 4.11
CA THR A 298 4.74 -2.69 4.13
C THR A 298 3.63 -1.75 3.65
N HIS A 299 2.85 -2.16 2.65
CA HIS A 299 1.67 -1.42 2.23
C HIS A 299 0.57 -1.43 3.30
N LEU A 300 0.38 -2.57 3.97
CA LEU A 300 -0.55 -2.73 5.08
C LEU A 300 -0.20 -1.79 6.23
N ALA A 301 1.08 -1.71 6.61
CA ALA A 301 1.58 -0.78 7.62
C ALA A 301 1.28 0.67 7.25
N ALA A 302 1.51 1.07 6.00
CA ALA A 302 1.18 2.41 5.53
C ALA A 302 -0.33 2.68 5.56
N MET A 303 -1.18 1.68 5.35
CA MET A 303 -2.64 1.87 5.34
C MET A 303 -3.28 1.80 6.73
N ALA A 304 -2.61 1.24 7.73
CA ALA A 304 -3.10 1.17 9.12
C ALA A 304 -3.14 2.58 9.76
N ARG A 305 -4.27 2.96 10.37
CA ARG A 305 -4.39 4.25 11.08
C ARG A 305 -4.17 4.10 12.57
N GLY A 306 -3.50 5.06 13.19
CA GLY A 306 -3.60 5.28 14.64
C GLY A 306 -4.83 6.10 14.99
N GLY A 307 -5.43 5.83 16.15
CA GLY A 307 -6.67 6.44 16.64
C GLY A 307 -6.61 7.93 17.04
N GLN A 308 -5.67 8.73 16.53
CA GLN A 308 -5.66 10.19 16.71
C GLN A 308 -5.05 10.84 15.47
N ASP A 309 -5.45 12.09 15.20
CA ASP A 309 -5.16 12.96 14.04
C ASP A 309 -3.67 13.21 13.69
N ARG A 310 -2.76 12.35 14.12
CA ARG A 310 -1.39 12.31 13.63
C ARG A 310 -1.44 11.86 12.18
N GLY A 311 -1.00 12.74 11.27
CA GLY A 311 -0.58 12.31 9.93
C GLY A 311 0.22 11.02 10.08
N GLY A 312 -0.11 10.00 9.30
CA GLY A 312 0.27 8.61 9.60
C GLY A 312 1.75 8.45 9.95
N LEU A 313 2.06 7.45 10.77
CA LEU A 313 3.44 7.17 11.18
C LEU A 313 4.31 6.85 9.97
N PRO A 314 5.59 7.27 9.95
CA PRO A 314 6.45 7.10 8.80
C PRO A 314 6.68 5.62 8.52
N VAL A 315 6.36 5.21 7.28
CA VAL A 315 6.62 3.88 6.73
C VAL A 315 7.60 4.02 5.58
N ILE A 316 8.73 3.34 5.66
CA ILE A 316 9.75 3.30 4.62
C ILE A 316 9.69 1.95 3.88
N GLY A 317 9.36 2.00 2.60
CA GLY A 317 9.52 0.85 1.70
C GLY A 317 10.90 0.82 1.04
N LEU A 318 11.52 -0.36 0.98
CA LEU A 318 12.81 -0.60 0.32
C LEU A 318 12.58 -1.18 -1.09
N TYR A 319 12.98 -0.43 -2.12
CA TYR A 319 12.69 -0.75 -3.51
C TYR A 319 13.98 -0.99 -4.31
N ALA A 320 14.36 -2.26 -4.47
CA ALA A 320 15.56 -2.64 -5.23
C ALA A 320 15.31 -2.82 -6.74
N ARG A 321 14.15 -3.36 -7.11
CA ARG A 321 13.89 -3.90 -8.47
C ARG A 321 12.50 -3.63 -9.02
N HIS A 322 11.76 -2.75 -8.35
CA HIS A 322 10.45 -2.33 -8.79
C HIS A 322 10.42 -0.80 -8.72
N SER A 323 9.65 -0.17 -9.60
CA SER A 323 9.41 1.27 -9.53
C SER A 323 8.88 1.64 -8.15
N HIS A 324 9.68 2.41 -7.39
CA HIS A 324 9.32 2.82 -6.03
C HIS A 324 8.06 3.68 -6.00
N SER A 325 7.77 4.38 -7.10
CA SER A 325 6.57 5.21 -7.21
C SER A 325 5.31 4.38 -7.48
N LYS A 326 5.41 3.34 -8.33
CA LYS A 326 4.28 2.50 -8.73
C LYS A 326 3.77 1.66 -7.56
N TRP A 327 4.67 0.98 -6.85
CA TRP A 327 4.33 0.04 -5.79
C TRP A 327 4.25 0.72 -4.41
N ARG A 328 3.65 1.91 -4.36
CA ARG A 328 3.34 2.66 -3.13
C ARG A 328 1.85 2.87 -3.00
N THR A 329 1.42 3.24 -1.80
CA THR A 329 0.01 3.54 -1.47
C THR A 329 -0.39 4.97 -1.86
N GLY A 330 0.57 5.83 -2.23
CA GLY A 330 0.34 7.26 -2.46
C GLY A 330 0.09 8.08 -1.19
N LEU A 331 0.04 7.45 -0.01
CA LEU A 331 -0.11 8.13 1.28
C LEU A 331 1.17 8.92 1.61
N SER A 332 1.01 10.11 2.19
CA SER A 332 2.13 11.04 2.44
C SER A 332 3.20 10.50 3.38
N HIS A 333 2.82 9.59 4.27
CA HIS A 333 3.70 8.91 5.23
C HIS A 333 4.26 7.57 4.71
N HIS A 334 4.01 7.21 3.45
CA HIS A 334 4.62 6.05 2.80
C HIS A 334 5.79 6.50 1.93
N HIS A 335 6.97 6.51 2.54
CA HIS A 335 8.24 6.89 1.94
C HIS A 335 8.88 5.71 1.20
N ALA A 336 9.80 6.02 0.29
CA ALA A 336 10.58 5.00 -0.40
C ALA A 336 12.07 5.28 -0.29
N VAL A 337 12.86 4.23 -0.11
CA VAL A 337 14.28 4.25 -0.43
C VAL A 337 14.49 3.33 -1.62
N ALA A 338 15.03 3.88 -2.70
CA ALA A 338 15.13 3.24 -4.00
C ALA A 338 16.59 3.07 -4.42
N THR A 339 16.90 1.97 -5.10
CA THR A 339 18.18 1.87 -5.84
C THR A 339 18.10 2.66 -7.14
N ASN A 340 19.24 2.94 -7.77
CA ASN A 340 19.30 3.51 -9.11
C ASN A 340 18.48 2.72 -10.16
N LEU A 341 18.37 1.39 -10.01
CA LEU A 341 17.53 0.58 -10.89
C LEU A 341 16.05 0.86 -10.67
N SER A 342 15.60 0.93 -9.41
CA SER A 342 14.23 1.30 -9.06
C SER A 342 13.87 2.71 -9.56
N ASP A 343 14.80 3.66 -9.49
CA ASP A 343 14.63 5.00 -10.06
C ASP A 343 14.47 4.98 -11.59
N ARG A 344 15.29 4.22 -12.30
CA ARG A 344 15.12 4.06 -13.76
C ARG A 344 13.77 3.44 -14.10
N MET A 345 13.32 2.46 -13.32
CA MET A 345 11.98 1.89 -13.48
C MET A 345 10.89 2.93 -13.21
N HIS A 346 11.07 3.80 -12.22
CA HIS A 346 10.16 4.92 -12.00
C HIS A 346 10.12 5.84 -13.23
N GLN A 347 11.27 6.33 -13.70
CA GLN A 347 11.38 7.27 -14.81
C GLN A 347 10.74 6.75 -16.11
N GLY A 348 10.91 5.46 -16.42
CA GLY A 348 10.36 4.84 -17.63
C GLY A 348 8.94 4.27 -17.48
N ASP A 349 8.28 4.47 -16.33
CA ASP A 349 7.04 3.77 -15.97
C ASP A 349 7.13 2.24 -16.14
N LEU A 350 8.28 1.65 -15.84
CA LEU A 350 8.55 0.23 -16.12
C LEU A 350 7.98 -0.69 -15.03
N CYS A 351 7.53 -1.87 -15.47
CA CYS A 351 7.01 -2.94 -14.64
C CYS A 351 7.66 -4.27 -15.06
N PRO A 352 8.43 -4.94 -14.18
CA PRO A 352 9.22 -6.10 -14.60
C PRO A 352 8.43 -7.24 -15.24
N VAL A 353 7.19 -7.47 -14.79
CA VAL A 353 6.32 -8.51 -15.35
C VAL A 353 5.77 -8.09 -16.72
N ARG A 354 5.26 -6.86 -16.83
CA ARG A 354 4.68 -6.33 -18.08
C ARG A 354 5.74 -6.19 -19.19
N ASP A 355 6.91 -5.69 -18.82
CA ASP A 355 7.96 -5.30 -19.76
C ASP A 355 9.05 -6.38 -19.89
N ALA A 356 8.80 -7.58 -19.37
CA ALA A 356 9.71 -8.74 -19.42
C ALA A 356 11.16 -8.43 -19.02
N ILE A 357 11.35 -7.58 -17.99
CA ILE A 357 12.67 -7.16 -17.54
C ILE A 357 13.33 -8.31 -16.79
N ALA A 358 14.41 -8.84 -17.35
CA ALA A 358 15.19 -9.90 -16.74
C ALA A 358 15.69 -9.49 -15.34
N PRO A 359 15.75 -10.42 -14.37
CA PRO A 359 16.38 -10.14 -13.10
C PRO A 359 17.89 -9.94 -13.33
N ASN A 360 18.36 -8.70 -13.30
CA ASN A 360 19.80 -8.41 -13.29
C ASN A 360 20.46 -8.91 -11.99
N SER A 361 21.78 -9.09 -12.01
CA SER A 361 22.60 -9.39 -10.83
C SER A 361 22.74 -8.22 -9.85
N ASP A 362 22.40 -6.99 -10.24
CA ASP A 362 22.48 -5.79 -9.37
C ASP A 362 21.20 -5.58 -8.52
N VAL A 363 20.50 -6.67 -8.20
CA VAL A 363 19.13 -6.67 -7.66
C VAL A 363 19.11 -7.09 -6.18
N HIS A 364 20.08 -6.59 -5.41
CA HIS A 364 20.25 -7.02 -4.03
C HIS A 364 19.94 -5.93 -3.02
N MET A 365 19.29 -6.35 -1.94
CA MET A 365 19.01 -5.54 -0.76
C MET A 365 20.31 -5.08 -0.05
N ASP A 366 21.46 -5.65 -0.45
CA ASP A 366 22.78 -5.20 -0.04
C ASP A 366 23.08 -3.76 -0.39
N ALA A 367 22.43 -3.23 -1.44
CA ALA A 367 22.56 -1.84 -1.87
C ALA A 367 22.07 -0.81 -0.84
N PHE A 368 21.36 -1.23 0.21
CA PHE A 368 20.91 -0.34 1.29
C PHE A 368 21.78 -0.50 2.54
N PRO A 369 22.77 0.36 2.80
CA PRO A 369 23.55 0.29 4.04
C PRO A 369 22.68 0.63 5.26
N PRO A 370 22.76 -0.14 6.38
CA PRO A 370 21.97 0.13 7.57
C PRO A 370 22.10 1.56 8.11
N ALA A 371 23.32 2.10 8.12
CA ALA A 371 23.58 3.48 8.56
C ALA A 371 22.89 4.53 7.67
N ALA A 372 22.86 4.30 6.35
CA ALA A 372 22.20 5.21 5.42
C ALA A 372 20.68 5.20 5.58
N LEU A 373 20.10 4.01 5.78
CA LEU A 373 18.67 3.89 6.09
C LEU A 373 18.32 4.47 7.46
N ALA A 374 19.19 4.30 8.46
CA ALA A 374 19.01 4.89 9.78
C ALA A 374 18.94 6.43 9.71
N GLN A 375 19.79 7.06 8.89
CA GLN A 375 19.76 8.51 8.66
C GLN A 375 18.40 8.96 8.10
N VAL A 376 17.86 8.25 7.10
CA VAL A 376 16.50 8.53 6.57
C VAL A 376 15.44 8.36 7.66
N GLY A 377 15.53 7.29 8.46
CA GLY A 377 14.62 7.05 9.58
C GLY A 377 14.66 8.17 10.62
N LEU A 378 15.85 8.67 10.96
CA LEU A 378 16.04 9.78 11.90
C LEU A 378 15.44 11.08 11.37
N GLU A 379 15.62 11.39 10.09
CA GLU A 379 15.02 12.57 9.45
C GLU A 379 13.49 12.55 9.60
N LEU A 380 12.85 11.41 9.30
CA LEU A 380 11.40 11.26 9.41
C LEU A 380 10.90 11.30 10.86
N LEU A 381 11.61 10.64 11.79
CA LEU A 381 11.27 10.67 13.23
C LEU A 381 11.31 12.11 13.79
N ASN A 382 12.27 12.92 13.32
CA ASN A 382 12.40 14.31 13.76
C ASN A 382 11.36 15.25 13.12
N GLU A 383 10.84 14.92 11.93
CA GLU A 383 9.73 15.65 11.31
C GLU A 383 8.41 15.47 12.06
N VAL A 384 8.15 14.27 12.60
CA VAL A 384 6.95 13.97 13.39
C VAL A 384 6.95 14.67 14.76
N GLY A 385 8.14 14.99 15.29
CA GLY A 385 8.30 15.70 16.55
C GLY A 385 8.20 17.23 16.47
N ARG A 386 8.05 17.80 15.27
CA ARG A 386 7.80 19.23 15.03
C ARG A 386 6.32 19.47 14.79
#